data_AF-A0A066XEV5-F1
#
_entry.id   AF-A0A066XEV5-F1
#
_cell.length_a   1.000
_cell.length_b   1.000
_cell.length_c   1.000
_cell.angle_alpha   90.00
_cell.angle_beta   90.00
_cell.angle_gamma   90.00
#
_symmetry.space_group_name_H-M   'P 1'
#
loop_
_entity.id
_entity.type
_entity.pdbx_description
1 polymer ?
#
loop_
_entity_poly.entity_id
_entity_poly.type
_entity_poly.pdbx_seq_one_letter_code
_entity_poly.pdbx_strand_id
1 'polypeptide(L)'
;MLTSWLSNPPASNRSSVDETRGAAAAEDDDTLVVEPDQGNVLGHIISQLRPGADLSRVVLPTFILEPRSMLERITNFMCHPEMLLPIPEIDDPLLRFVSVVKFYLSGWHIRPPGVKKPLNPILGEIFTCYWDLPDNTKAYYVSEQTSHHPPKSSYFYMVPEHHIRVDGTLKPRSKFLGNSAASMMEGTAVLSLLNRGKNKAKGERYILTQPNMYARGILFGKMKYELGDHSFVRCPELDLVADIEFKTKGWVSGTYNAIGGFIKHESTGEVLYELSGLWSEEMYVKDLKTGHKEMFFNAKRSKPSNPLVRPIEEQDERESQKLWLATAQAVKERNHELATDEKTKVEDRQREEREIRAREGIEWQPRLFRSVQAGPDGYEEGEEELEWIINAKIDSTTPEGQTEQILAIYPILPGQKVPATTADPAPRGPLAANVSAPAAEASVIQQQDGGNDLIDFGDASSTTTAAATSSVPAVEPSAGAPPVAQEQRSGSKDIESMLNKTGSKPAEGPLMDFTTDMKNVPPLKRADTSEQSFHDALEPSS
;
A
#
# COMPACT_ATOMS: atom_id res chain seq x y z
N MET A 1 40.81 7.92 1.59
CA MET A 1 41.11 8.77 0.42
C MET A 1 39.84 8.92 -0.40
N LEU A 2 39.10 10.00 -0.12
CA LEU A 2 38.02 10.58 -0.93
C LEU A 2 38.62 11.58 -1.91
N THR A 3 39.60 11.17 -2.72
CA THR A 3 40.45 12.11 -3.48
C THR A 3 40.75 11.60 -4.89
N SER A 4 39.81 11.71 -5.83
CA SER A 4 40.06 12.15 -7.21
C SER A 4 38.76 12.25 -8.03
N TRP A 5 38.05 13.37 -7.91
CA TRP A 5 37.12 13.85 -8.94
C TRP A 5 37.39 15.36 -9.12
N LEU A 6 38.37 15.68 -9.97
CA LEU A 6 38.72 17.06 -10.37
C LEU A 6 38.55 17.21 -11.88
N SER A 7 37.49 17.91 -12.28
CA SER A 7 37.51 18.87 -13.38
C SER A 7 36.45 19.95 -13.08
N ASN A 8 36.93 21.14 -12.69
CA ASN A 8 36.14 22.35 -12.43
C ASN A 8 35.80 23.05 -13.77
N PRO A 9 34.72 23.87 -13.87
CA PRO A 9 34.86 25.29 -13.49
C PRO A 9 33.53 25.95 -12.98
N PRO A 10 33.51 27.29 -12.79
CA PRO A 10 33.83 28.01 -11.55
C PRO A 10 32.59 28.31 -10.69
N ALA A 11 32.85 28.53 -9.40
CA ALA A 11 31.89 28.95 -8.39
C ALA A 11 31.22 30.29 -8.73
N SER A 12 29.88 30.34 -8.59
CA SER A 12 29.12 31.58 -8.46
C SER A 12 28.55 31.66 -7.04
N ASN A 13 29.15 32.52 -6.21
CA ASN A 13 28.49 32.99 -4.99
C ASN A 13 27.37 33.93 -5.39
N ARG A 14 26.11 33.47 -5.32
CA ARG A 14 24.94 34.36 -5.23
C ARG A 14 23.98 33.84 -4.18
N SER A 15 23.75 34.68 -3.18
CA SER A 15 22.66 34.58 -2.22
C SER A 15 21.32 34.52 -2.97
N SER A 16 20.61 33.40 -2.86
CA SER A 16 19.29 33.23 -3.44
C SER A 16 18.23 33.65 -2.42
N VAL A 17 17.87 34.93 -2.48
CA VAL A 17 16.57 35.42 -2.04
C VAL A 17 16.08 36.28 -3.19
N ASP A 18 14.86 36.01 -3.63
CA ASP A 18 14.10 36.70 -4.67
C ASP A 18 14.49 36.39 -6.13
N GLU A 19 13.87 35.34 -6.69
CA GLU A 19 13.35 35.35 -8.06
C GLU A 19 12.45 34.11 -8.27
N THR A 20 11.14 34.28 -8.03
CA THR A 20 10.13 33.29 -8.43
C THR A 20 8.95 33.98 -9.10
N ARG A 21 9.20 34.57 -10.26
CA ARG A 21 8.14 34.94 -11.21
C ARG A 21 8.58 34.58 -12.62
N GLY A 22 8.02 33.50 -13.13
CA GLY A 22 8.09 33.15 -14.55
C GLY A 22 8.84 31.86 -14.85
N ALA A 23 8.42 30.74 -14.27
CA ALA A 23 8.65 29.43 -14.88
C ALA A 23 7.33 28.96 -15.50
N ALA A 24 7.36 28.66 -16.80
CA ALA A 24 6.26 28.06 -17.53
C ALA A 24 5.68 26.88 -16.75
N ALA A 25 4.35 26.73 -16.77
CA ALA A 25 3.64 25.67 -16.06
C ALA A 25 4.26 24.31 -16.37
N ALA A 26 5.01 23.77 -15.41
CA ALA A 26 5.36 22.36 -15.40
C ALA A 26 4.05 21.57 -15.45
N GLU A 27 3.96 20.55 -16.31
CA GLU A 27 2.85 19.61 -16.27
C GLU A 27 2.73 19.07 -14.84
N ASP A 28 1.62 19.37 -14.17
CA ASP A 28 1.35 19.01 -12.78
C ASP A 28 0.99 17.52 -12.74
N ASP A 29 2.02 16.68 -12.83
CA ASP A 29 1.93 15.21 -12.89
C ASP A 29 1.27 14.60 -11.66
N ASP A 30 1.08 15.36 -10.57
CA ASP A 30 0.39 14.93 -9.36
C ASP A 30 -1.13 15.17 -9.40
N THR A 31 -1.62 15.87 -10.43
CA THR A 31 -3.01 16.31 -10.50
C THR A 31 -3.82 15.47 -11.48
N LEU A 32 -4.89 14.86 -10.98
CA LEU A 32 -5.89 14.22 -11.82
C LEU A 32 -7.02 15.21 -12.14
N VAL A 33 -7.23 15.44 -13.43
CA VAL A 33 -8.45 16.08 -13.92
C VAL A 33 -9.47 14.97 -14.16
N VAL A 34 -10.57 15.03 -13.42
CA VAL A 34 -11.68 14.07 -13.51
C VAL A 34 -12.78 14.70 -14.34
N GLU A 35 -13.32 13.95 -15.29
CA GLU A 35 -14.46 14.41 -16.10
C GLU A 35 -15.71 14.60 -15.21
N PRO A 36 -16.63 15.52 -15.53
CA PRO A 36 -17.76 15.83 -14.64
C PRO A 36 -18.64 14.63 -14.27
N ASP A 37 -18.87 13.72 -15.21
CA ASP A 37 -19.64 12.49 -15.01
C ASP A 37 -18.92 11.51 -14.07
N GLN A 38 -17.61 11.34 -14.24
CA GLN A 38 -16.75 10.55 -13.36
C GLN A 38 -16.70 11.15 -11.93
N GLY A 39 -16.66 12.47 -11.84
CA GLY A 39 -16.73 13.21 -10.58
C GLY A 39 -18.03 12.96 -9.82
N ASN A 40 -19.16 12.88 -10.53
CA ASN A 40 -20.47 12.59 -9.92
C ASN A 40 -20.54 11.17 -9.35
N VAL A 41 -19.99 10.17 -10.05
CA VAL A 41 -19.92 8.78 -9.57
C VAL A 41 -19.09 8.70 -8.28
N LEU A 42 -17.92 9.33 -8.28
CA LEU A 42 -17.04 9.37 -7.11
C LEU A 42 -17.70 10.10 -5.93
N GLY A 43 -18.36 11.23 -6.20
CA GLY A 43 -19.11 11.98 -5.20
C GLY A 43 -20.25 11.17 -4.57
N HIS A 44 -20.97 10.37 -5.36
CA HIS A 44 -22.04 9.50 -4.86
C HIS A 44 -21.51 8.37 -3.97
N ILE A 45 -20.38 7.74 -4.33
CA ILE A 45 -19.76 6.72 -3.48
C ILE A 45 -19.29 7.33 -2.16
N ILE A 46 -18.62 8.48 -2.24
CA ILE A 46 -18.03 9.13 -1.07
C ILE A 46 -19.10 9.70 -0.12
N SER A 47 -20.23 10.21 -0.64
CA SER A 47 -21.29 10.78 0.22
C SER A 47 -21.93 9.75 1.17
N GLN A 48 -21.73 8.45 0.90
CA GLN A 48 -22.17 7.35 1.76
C GLN A 48 -21.17 7.03 2.89
N LEU A 49 -19.98 7.62 2.86
CA LEU A 49 -18.90 7.34 3.80
C LEU A 49 -18.85 8.37 4.94
N ARG A 50 -18.56 7.87 6.14
CA ARG A 50 -18.25 8.71 7.30
C ARG A 50 -16.73 8.91 7.41
N PRO A 51 -16.24 10.10 7.78
CA PRO A 51 -14.81 10.29 8.06
C PRO A 51 -14.30 9.22 9.04
N GLY A 52 -13.14 8.63 8.72
CA GLY A 52 -12.57 7.47 9.39
C GLY A 52 -12.97 6.11 8.82
N ALA A 53 -13.92 6.04 7.88
CA ALA A 53 -14.35 4.79 7.28
C ALA A 53 -13.20 4.06 6.55
N ASP A 54 -13.18 2.74 6.68
CA ASP A 54 -12.26 1.85 5.97
C ASP A 54 -12.67 1.75 4.49
N LEU A 55 -11.78 2.17 3.60
CA LEU A 55 -12.00 2.17 2.16
C LEU A 55 -11.67 0.83 1.49
N SER A 56 -11.10 -0.15 2.22
CA SER A 56 -10.73 -1.46 1.66
C SER A 56 -11.94 -2.26 1.15
N ARG A 57 -13.14 -1.97 1.66
CA ARG A 57 -14.40 -2.60 1.26
C ARG A 57 -15.21 -1.78 0.25
N VAL A 58 -14.72 -0.60 -0.12
CA VAL A 58 -15.40 0.30 -1.07
C VAL A 58 -14.86 0.03 -2.47
N VAL A 59 -15.76 -0.29 -3.41
CA VAL A 59 -15.40 -0.47 -4.81
C VAL A 59 -15.19 0.92 -5.42
N LEU A 60 -13.93 1.23 -5.75
CA LEU A 60 -13.60 2.48 -6.42
C LEU A 60 -13.74 2.34 -7.94
N PRO A 61 -14.13 3.40 -8.67
CA PRO A 61 -14.28 3.36 -10.12
C PRO A 61 -12.99 3.00 -10.88
N THR A 62 -13.11 2.37 -12.04
CA THR A 62 -11.95 1.92 -12.83
C THR A 62 -11.14 3.06 -13.44
N PHE A 63 -11.70 4.26 -13.59
CA PHE A 63 -10.98 5.42 -14.12
C PHE A 63 -9.87 5.94 -13.19
N ILE A 64 -9.89 5.60 -11.90
CA ILE A 64 -8.80 5.90 -10.97
C ILE A 64 -7.76 4.78 -10.86
N LEU A 65 -7.88 3.71 -11.65
CA LEU A 65 -6.93 2.59 -11.60
C LEU A 65 -5.71 2.86 -12.48
N GLU A 66 -4.54 2.44 -12.01
CA GLU A 66 -3.39 2.16 -12.89
C GLU A 66 -3.44 0.70 -13.35
N PRO A 67 -2.90 0.37 -14.54
CA PRO A 67 -2.96 -0.98 -15.11
C PRO A 67 -1.88 -1.90 -14.55
N ARG A 68 -1.65 -1.88 -13.23
CA ARG A 68 -0.67 -2.70 -12.51
C ARG A 68 -1.23 -3.18 -11.18
N SER A 69 -0.90 -4.40 -10.81
CA SER A 69 -1.12 -4.94 -9.46
C SER A 69 -0.23 -4.23 -8.45
N MET A 70 -0.65 -4.18 -7.18
CA MET A 70 0.21 -3.71 -6.10
C MET A 70 1.51 -4.52 -6.01
N LEU A 71 1.50 -5.82 -6.31
CA LEU A 71 2.70 -6.66 -6.28
C LEU A 71 3.77 -6.20 -7.27
N GLU A 72 3.34 -5.70 -8.44
CA GLU A 72 4.22 -5.05 -9.42
C GLU A 72 4.56 -3.62 -9.00
N ARG A 73 3.62 -2.87 -8.41
CA ARG A 73 3.86 -1.49 -7.97
C ARG A 73 4.97 -1.38 -6.93
N ILE A 74 5.14 -2.38 -6.06
CA ILE A 74 6.22 -2.44 -5.06
C ILE A 74 7.61 -2.31 -5.72
N THR A 75 7.80 -2.83 -6.94
CA THR A 75 9.11 -2.79 -7.61
C THR A 75 9.56 -1.37 -7.97
N ASN A 76 8.67 -0.39 -7.93
CA ASN A 76 9.04 1.02 -8.06
C ASN A 76 10.06 1.44 -6.99
N PHE A 77 10.05 0.83 -5.79
CA PHE A 77 11.04 1.11 -4.75
C PHE A 77 12.45 0.64 -5.11
N MET A 78 12.56 -0.32 -6.03
CA MET A 78 13.82 -0.88 -6.51
C MET A 78 14.20 -0.32 -7.89
N CYS A 79 13.64 0.82 -8.30
CA CYS A 79 13.87 1.39 -9.64
C CYS A 79 15.27 1.97 -9.85
N HIS A 80 16.07 2.10 -8.80
CA HIS A 80 17.45 2.59 -8.84
C HIS A 80 18.45 1.57 -8.26
N PRO A 81 18.52 0.35 -8.82
CA PRO A 81 19.41 -0.67 -8.30
C PRO A 81 20.88 -0.21 -8.34
N GLU A 82 21.26 0.63 -9.31
CA GLU A 82 22.62 1.18 -9.44
C GLU A 82 23.09 1.98 -8.23
N MET A 83 22.16 2.56 -7.45
CA MET A 83 22.49 3.27 -6.21
C MET A 83 22.77 2.30 -5.05
N LEU A 84 22.25 1.08 -5.15
CA LEU A 84 22.34 0.04 -4.13
C LEU A 84 23.61 -0.79 -4.27
N LEU A 85 24.03 -1.09 -5.51
CA LEU A 85 25.16 -1.97 -5.82
C LEU A 85 26.49 -1.64 -5.11
N PRO A 86 26.91 -0.37 -4.95
CA PRO A 86 28.20 -0.05 -4.32
C PRO A 86 28.15 -0.02 -2.79
N ILE A 87 26.96 0.02 -2.17
CA ILE A 87 26.78 0.19 -0.72
C ILE A 87 27.51 -0.88 0.12
N PRO A 88 27.45 -2.18 -0.22
CA PRO A 88 28.17 -3.24 0.50
C PRO A 88 29.69 -3.01 0.61
N GLU A 89 30.29 -2.30 -0.35
CA GLU A 89 31.74 -2.05 -0.43
C GLU A 89 32.18 -0.78 0.31
N ILE A 90 31.24 0.04 0.79
CA ILE A 90 31.58 1.25 1.56
C ILE A 90 32.03 0.84 2.96
N ASP A 91 33.28 1.10 3.35
CA ASP A 91 33.78 0.72 4.67
C ASP A 91 33.28 1.64 5.79
N ASP A 92 33.23 2.95 5.55
CA ASP A 92 32.78 3.94 6.52
C ASP A 92 31.30 3.71 6.86
N PRO A 93 30.94 3.37 8.11
CA PRO A 93 29.57 3.00 8.45
C PRO A 93 28.56 4.14 8.28
N LEU A 94 28.97 5.37 8.55
CA LEU A 94 28.11 6.54 8.42
C LEU A 94 27.82 6.83 6.94
N LEU A 95 28.84 6.82 6.09
CA LEU A 95 28.69 7.00 4.65
C LEU A 95 27.87 5.86 4.02
N ARG A 96 28.03 4.63 4.52
CA ARG A 96 27.23 3.48 4.09
C ARG A 96 25.76 3.69 4.44
N PHE A 97 25.47 4.11 5.68
CA PHE A 97 24.12 4.46 6.11
C PHE A 97 23.51 5.60 5.30
N VAL A 98 24.25 6.69 5.07
CA VAL A 98 23.83 7.81 4.20
C VAL A 98 23.49 7.31 2.79
N SER A 99 24.26 6.35 2.26
CA SER A 99 24.01 5.77 0.93
C SER A 99 22.74 4.91 0.90
N VAL A 100 22.43 4.17 1.96
CA VAL A 100 21.14 3.45 2.10
C VAL A 100 19.97 4.43 2.15
N VAL A 101 20.10 5.54 2.88
CA VAL A 101 19.07 6.60 2.91
C VAL A 101 18.87 7.22 1.53
N LYS A 102 19.94 7.39 0.74
CA LYS A 102 19.86 7.87 -0.65
C LYS A 102 19.08 6.92 -1.55
N PHE A 103 19.39 5.62 -1.48
CA PHE A 103 18.64 4.59 -2.20
C PHE A 103 17.17 4.57 -1.78
N TYR A 104 16.89 4.61 -0.48
CA TYR A 104 15.52 4.66 0.03
C TYR A 104 14.73 5.85 -0.54
N LEU A 105 15.32 7.05 -0.53
CA LEU A 105 14.65 8.26 -1.02
C LEU A 105 14.47 8.28 -2.55
N SER A 106 15.31 7.58 -3.31
CA SER A 106 15.22 7.56 -4.77
C SER A 106 13.98 6.82 -5.29
N GLY A 107 13.40 5.90 -4.52
CA GLY A 107 12.25 5.09 -4.95
C GLY A 107 10.89 5.82 -5.02
N TRP A 108 10.75 7.00 -4.40
CA TRP A 108 9.44 7.62 -4.18
C TRP A 108 8.91 8.45 -5.36
N HIS A 109 9.79 8.90 -6.26
CA HIS A 109 9.38 9.75 -7.39
C HIS A 109 8.64 8.98 -8.50
N ILE A 110 8.74 7.64 -8.56
CA ILE A 110 8.08 6.84 -9.59
C ILE A 110 6.59 6.68 -9.30
N ARG A 111 5.78 7.38 -10.07
CA ARG A 111 4.32 7.34 -9.99
C ARG A 111 3.66 7.59 -11.34
N PRO A 112 2.43 7.08 -11.55
CA PRO A 112 1.65 7.42 -12.72
C PRO A 112 1.19 8.89 -12.65
N PRO A 113 0.91 9.51 -13.81
CA PRO A 113 0.29 10.82 -13.86
C PRO A 113 -1.07 10.84 -13.15
N GLY A 114 -1.22 11.80 -12.24
CA GLY A 114 -2.38 12.05 -11.41
C GLY A 114 -2.57 11.05 -10.27
N VAL A 115 -3.74 11.11 -9.65
CA VAL A 115 -4.14 10.20 -8.57
C VAL A 115 -4.63 8.88 -9.17
N LYS A 116 -3.76 7.86 -9.16
CA LYS A 116 -4.12 6.50 -9.55
C LYS A 116 -3.82 5.50 -8.44
N LYS A 117 -4.65 4.46 -8.36
CA LYS A 117 -4.52 3.35 -7.43
C LYS A 117 -4.17 2.06 -8.18
N PRO A 118 -3.19 1.26 -7.74
CA PRO A 118 -2.95 -0.07 -8.29
C PRO A 118 -4.15 -0.99 -8.05
N LEU A 119 -4.24 -2.04 -8.87
CA LEU A 119 -5.16 -3.15 -8.65
C LEU A 119 -4.84 -3.80 -7.29
N ASN A 120 -5.88 -4.07 -6.50
CA ASN A 120 -5.74 -4.75 -5.22
C ASN A 120 -5.50 -6.24 -5.48
N PRO A 121 -4.36 -6.81 -5.10
CA PRO A 121 -4.06 -8.19 -5.45
C PRO A 121 -5.07 -9.16 -4.81
N ILE A 122 -5.39 -10.23 -5.53
CA ILE A 122 -6.18 -11.33 -4.97
C ILE A 122 -5.33 -12.20 -4.04
N LEU A 123 -5.94 -12.95 -3.13
CA LEU A 123 -5.19 -13.84 -2.23
C LEU A 123 -4.38 -14.88 -3.03
N GLY A 124 -3.09 -15.01 -2.75
CA GLY A 124 -2.20 -15.91 -3.49
C GLY A 124 -1.82 -15.46 -4.89
N GLU A 125 -2.15 -14.21 -5.27
CA GLU A 125 -1.57 -13.59 -6.46
C GLU A 125 -0.05 -13.50 -6.31
N ILE A 126 0.68 -13.70 -7.40
CA ILE A 126 2.14 -13.71 -7.43
C ILE A 126 2.66 -12.73 -8.48
N PHE A 127 3.81 -12.11 -8.20
CA PHE A 127 4.57 -11.37 -9.21
C PHE A 127 6.05 -11.66 -9.04
N THR A 128 6.72 -11.94 -10.16
CA THR A 128 8.16 -12.15 -10.23
C THR A 128 8.76 -11.34 -11.36
N CYS A 129 9.94 -10.78 -11.14
CA CYS A 129 10.68 -10.06 -12.16
C CYS A 129 12.19 -10.08 -11.84
N TYR A 130 12.98 -9.54 -12.77
CA TYR A 130 14.41 -9.41 -12.61
C TYR A 130 14.93 -8.10 -13.24
N TRP A 131 16.16 -7.74 -12.94
CA TRP A 131 16.86 -6.64 -13.60
C TRP A 131 18.17 -7.16 -14.17
N ASP A 132 18.51 -6.72 -15.38
CA ASP A 132 19.86 -6.79 -15.90
C ASP A 132 20.63 -5.58 -15.37
N LEU A 133 21.69 -5.82 -14.60
CA LEU A 133 22.46 -4.77 -13.94
C LEU A 133 23.62 -4.28 -14.82
N PRO A 134 24.14 -3.05 -14.60
CA PRO A 134 25.17 -2.46 -15.45
C PRO A 134 26.48 -3.25 -15.57
N ASP A 135 26.78 -4.13 -14.60
CA ASP A 135 27.96 -4.98 -14.57
C ASP A 135 27.70 -6.42 -15.06
N ASN A 136 26.56 -6.65 -15.72
CA ASN A 136 26.08 -7.94 -16.22
C ASN A 136 25.68 -8.96 -15.15
N THR A 137 25.55 -8.53 -13.89
CA THR A 137 24.89 -9.32 -12.84
C THR A 137 23.35 -9.15 -12.93
N LYS A 138 22.60 -9.80 -12.05
CA LYS A 138 21.14 -9.69 -12.01
C LYS A 138 20.62 -9.43 -10.61
N ALA A 139 19.52 -8.70 -10.55
CA ALA A 139 18.68 -8.65 -9.37
C ALA A 139 17.41 -9.48 -9.60
N TYR A 140 16.93 -10.16 -8.57
CA TYR A 140 15.76 -11.03 -8.64
C TYR A 140 14.70 -10.57 -7.64
N TYR A 141 13.43 -10.63 -8.03
CA TYR A 141 12.30 -10.25 -7.19
C TYR A 141 11.17 -11.29 -7.24
N VAL A 142 10.61 -11.58 -6.07
CA VAL A 142 9.47 -12.48 -5.87
C VAL A 142 8.51 -11.84 -4.88
N SER A 143 7.22 -11.89 -5.16
CA SER A 143 6.19 -11.40 -4.23
C SER A 143 4.90 -12.21 -4.31
N GLU A 144 4.17 -12.22 -3.21
CA GLU A 144 2.89 -12.90 -3.06
C GLU A 144 1.93 -12.07 -2.20
N GLN A 145 0.64 -12.08 -2.56
CA GLN A 145 -0.40 -11.56 -1.68
C GLN A 145 -0.71 -12.57 -0.56
N THR A 146 -0.10 -12.36 0.61
CA THR A 146 -0.18 -13.26 1.76
C THR A 146 -1.48 -13.12 2.55
N SER A 147 -2.16 -11.97 2.46
CA SER A 147 -3.48 -11.75 3.07
C SER A 147 -4.32 -10.78 2.23
N HIS A 148 -5.64 -10.95 2.23
CA HIS A 148 -6.56 -10.05 1.51
C HIS A 148 -7.47 -9.23 2.45
N HIS A 149 -7.78 -9.73 3.65
CA HIS A 149 -8.52 -8.98 4.68
C HIS A 149 -7.89 -9.16 6.06
N PRO A 150 -7.08 -8.20 6.53
CA PRO A 150 -6.63 -6.99 5.82
C PRO A 150 -5.66 -7.33 4.66
N PRO A 151 -5.50 -6.45 3.65
CA PRO A 151 -4.58 -6.69 2.54
C PRO A 151 -3.12 -6.62 3.01
N LYS A 152 -2.35 -7.66 2.73
CA LYS A 152 -0.90 -7.72 2.98
C LYS A 152 -0.19 -8.42 1.82
N SER A 153 0.93 -7.86 1.40
CA SER A 153 1.78 -8.41 0.33
C SER A 153 3.18 -8.60 0.89
N SER A 154 3.75 -9.79 0.73
CA SER A 154 5.15 -10.05 1.10
C SER A 154 6.01 -10.15 -0.14
N TYR A 155 7.23 -9.64 -0.05
CA TYR A 155 8.16 -9.58 -1.17
C TYR A 155 9.60 -9.85 -0.73
N PHE A 156 10.36 -10.36 -1.68
CA PHE A 156 11.77 -10.72 -1.57
C PHE A 156 12.50 -10.14 -2.78
N TYR A 157 13.65 -9.53 -2.55
CA TYR A 157 14.56 -9.02 -3.57
C TYR A 157 16.00 -9.37 -3.19
N MET A 158 16.81 -9.81 -4.16
CA MET A 158 18.21 -10.14 -3.89
C MET A 158 19.11 -9.87 -5.08
N VAL A 159 20.32 -9.42 -4.79
CA VAL A 159 21.43 -9.29 -5.73
C VAL A 159 22.60 -10.11 -5.17
N PRO A 160 22.70 -11.40 -5.51
CA PRO A 160 23.68 -12.32 -4.94
C PRO A 160 25.12 -11.82 -5.07
N GLU A 161 25.49 -11.33 -6.25
CA GLU A 161 26.84 -10.86 -6.59
C GLU A 161 27.27 -9.62 -5.80
N HIS A 162 26.30 -8.90 -5.22
CA HIS A 162 26.53 -7.71 -4.40
C HIS A 162 26.19 -7.93 -2.93
N HIS A 163 25.91 -9.15 -2.48
CA HIS A 163 25.58 -9.40 -1.07
C HIS A 163 24.38 -8.60 -0.53
N ILE A 164 23.45 -8.20 -1.41
CA ILE A 164 22.27 -7.43 -1.06
C ILE A 164 21.07 -8.36 -0.98
N ARG A 165 20.33 -8.30 0.12
CA ARG A 165 19.04 -8.96 0.29
C ARG A 165 18.03 -7.99 0.87
N VAL A 166 16.79 -8.05 0.40
CA VAL A 166 15.67 -7.28 0.93
C VAL A 166 14.47 -8.20 1.10
N ASP A 167 13.93 -8.25 2.30
CA ASP A 167 12.67 -8.90 2.61
C ASP A 167 11.70 -7.83 3.12
N GLY A 168 10.45 -7.85 2.70
CA GLY A 168 9.51 -6.82 3.12
C GLY A 168 8.06 -7.24 3.05
N THR A 169 7.23 -6.52 3.80
CA THR A 169 5.78 -6.71 3.80
C THR A 169 5.09 -5.36 3.69
N LEU A 170 4.26 -5.22 2.65
CA LEU A 170 3.40 -4.06 2.43
C LEU A 170 2.06 -4.28 3.16
N LYS A 171 1.66 -3.34 4.02
CA LYS A 171 0.40 -3.40 4.78
C LYS A 171 -0.40 -2.10 4.60
N PRO A 172 -1.06 -1.90 3.44
CA PRO A 172 -1.84 -0.70 3.19
C PRO A 172 -3.17 -0.75 3.94
N ARG A 173 -3.49 0.31 4.70
CA ARG A 173 -4.79 0.50 5.34
C ARG A 173 -5.46 1.76 4.81
N SER A 174 -6.45 1.57 3.96
CA SER A 174 -7.14 2.67 3.29
C SER A 174 -8.17 3.33 4.22
N LYS A 175 -8.11 4.66 4.38
CA LYS A 175 -9.01 5.46 5.22
C LYS A 175 -9.63 6.61 4.44
N PHE A 176 -10.92 6.83 4.62
CA PHE A 176 -11.60 8.04 4.17
C PHE A 176 -11.46 9.15 5.22
N LEU A 177 -11.06 10.34 4.81
CA LEU A 177 -10.75 11.48 5.70
C LEU A 177 -11.56 12.75 5.34
N GLY A 178 -12.72 12.59 4.70
CA GLY A 178 -13.53 13.72 4.22
C GLY A 178 -13.11 14.15 2.82
N ASN A 179 -12.53 15.34 2.64
CA ASN A 179 -12.01 15.75 1.31
C ASN A 179 -10.65 15.11 0.99
N SER A 180 -10.32 13.98 1.61
CA SER A 180 -9.10 13.22 1.34
C SER A 180 -9.36 11.74 1.55
N ALA A 181 -8.64 10.90 0.82
CA ALA A 181 -8.45 9.49 1.13
C ALA A 181 -6.97 9.26 1.42
N ALA A 182 -6.66 8.34 2.33
CA ALA A 182 -5.29 7.99 2.67
C ALA A 182 -5.10 6.48 2.57
N SER A 183 -3.90 6.05 2.19
CA SER A 183 -3.39 4.72 2.44
C SER A 183 -2.35 4.84 3.54
N MET A 184 -2.68 4.39 4.74
CA MET A 184 -1.72 4.29 5.83
C MET A 184 -0.81 3.10 5.55
N MET A 185 0.50 3.33 5.48
CA MET A 185 1.48 2.32 5.09
C MET A 185 2.11 1.73 6.36
N GLU A 186 1.50 0.65 6.88
CA GLU A 186 1.92 -0.01 8.13
C GLU A 186 2.95 -1.13 7.88
N GLY A 187 3.58 -1.13 6.69
CA GLY A 187 4.55 -2.12 6.27
C GLY A 187 5.97 -1.78 6.66
N THR A 188 6.83 -2.81 6.66
CA THR A 188 8.26 -2.69 6.96
C THR A 188 9.05 -3.52 5.95
N ALA A 189 10.24 -3.04 5.59
CA ALA A 189 11.23 -3.76 4.82
C ALA A 189 12.54 -3.88 5.62
N VAL A 190 13.28 -4.96 5.41
CA VAL A 190 14.60 -5.20 5.98
C VAL A 190 15.57 -5.36 4.82
N LEU A 191 16.46 -4.37 4.64
CA LEU A 191 17.60 -4.47 3.75
C LEU A 191 18.80 -5.00 4.52
N SER A 192 19.42 -6.05 4.02
CA SER A 192 20.55 -6.73 4.63
C SER A 192 21.76 -6.69 3.70
N LEU A 193 22.89 -6.23 4.24
CA LEU A 193 24.20 -6.33 3.60
C LEU A 193 24.91 -7.57 4.15
N LEU A 194 24.84 -8.67 3.41
CA LEU A 194 25.22 -10.01 3.89
C LEU A 194 26.73 -10.17 4.14
N ASN A 195 27.57 -9.33 3.52
CA ASN A 195 29.02 -9.32 3.76
C ASN A 195 29.42 -8.46 4.99
N ARG A 196 28.51 -7.65 5.52
CA ARG A 196 28.73 -6.75 6.67
C ARG A 196 28.04 -7.29 7.94
N GLY A 197 28.01 -6.48 8.99
CA GLY A 197 27.34 -6.78 10.24
C GLY A 197 28.18 -7.58 11.23
N LYS A 198 27.80 -7.50 12.50
CA LYS A 198 28.44 -8.24 13.60
C LYS A 198 28.07 -9.73 13.54
N ASN A 199 26.82 -10.01 13.20
CA ASN A 199 26.33 -11.37 13.00
C ASN A 199 26.39 -11.73 11.51
N LYS A 200 27.40 -12.51 11.13
CA LYS A 200 27.62 -12.93 9.73
C LYS A 200 26.48 -13.75 9.12
N ALA A 201 25.63 -14.35 9.95
CA ALA A 201 24.42 -14.99 9.48
C ALA A 201 23.39 -13.92 9.04
N LYS A 202 23.20 -12.86 9.82
CA LYS A 202 22.14 -11.87 9.55
C LYS A 202 22.57 -10.76 8.57
N GLY A 203 23.87 -10.48 8.47
CA GLY A 203 24.39 -9.30 7.77
C GLY A 203 24.16 -8.02 8.58
N GLU A 204 24.55 -6.87 8.01
CA GLU A 204 24.19 -5.56 8.58
C GLU A 204 22.78 -5.18 8.12
N ARG A 205 21.85 -4.99 9.06
CA ARG A 205 20.42 -4.82 8.76
C ARG A 205 19.94 -3.37 8.88
N TYR A 206 19.14 -2.96 7.91
CA TYR A 206 18.48 -1.66 7.82
C TYR A 206 16.96 -1.89 7.76
N ILE A 207 16.25 -1.32 8.71
CA ILE A 207 14.79 -1.37 8.81
C ILE A 207 14.23 -0.12 8.13
N LEU A 208 13.37 -0.29 7.13
CA LEU A 208 12.80 0.79 6.34
C LEU A 208 11.27 0.75 6.44
N THR A 209 10.67 1.87 6.85
CA THR A 209 9.21 2.08 6.78
C THR A 209 8.84 2.88 5.53
N GLN A 210 7.55 3.09 5.29
CA GLN A 210 7.05 3.87 4.15
C GLN A 210 6.25 5.09 4.63
N PRO A 211 6.31 6.24 3.93
CA PRO A 211 5.41 7.35 4.17
C PRO A 211 3.96 6.98 3.80
N ASN A 212 3.02 7.67 4.42
CA ASN A 212 1.61 7.54 4.08
C ASN A 212 1.31 8.21 2.74
N MET A 213 0.33 7.68 2.01
CA MET A 213 -0.08 8.21 0.70
C MET A 213 -1.44 8.87 0.81
N TYR A 214 -1.59 10.07 0.26
CA TYR A 214 -2.82 10.85 0.30
C TYR A 214 -3.33 11.19 -1.09
N ALA A 215 -4.62 10.98 -1.31
CA ALA A 215 -5.38 11.57 -2.39
C ALA A 215 -6.19 12.74 -1.81
N ARG A 216 -5.78 13.97 -2.12
CA ARG A 216 -6.46 15.21 -1.72
C ARG A 216 -7.51 15.60 -2.76
N GLY A 217 -8.53 16.35 -2.35
CA GLY A 217 -9.50 16.94 -3.28
C GLY A 217 -10.43 15.93 -3.94
N ILE A 218 -10.71 14.80 -3.27
CA ILE A 218 -11.55 13.71 -3.81
C ILE A 218 -13.04 14.08 -3.91
N LEU A 219 -13.48 15.12 -3.19
CA LEU A 219 -14.85 15.65 -3.24
C LEU A 219 -14.90 17.06 -3.83
N PHE A 220 -13.95 17.91 -3.42
CA PHE A 220 -13.92 19.32 -3.81
C PHE A 220 -12.53 19.74 -4.23
N GLY A 221 -12.43 20.36 -5.41
CA GLY A 221 -11.18 20.83 -6.00
C GLY A 221 -10.59 19.83 -6.99
N LYS A 222 -9.29 20.00 -7.30
CA LYS A 222 -8.56 19.07 -8.16
C LYS A 222 -7.98 17.94 -7.31
N MET A 223 -8.09 16.71 -7.81
CA MET A 223 -7.50 15.56 -7.13
C MET A 223 -5.98 15.62 -7.20
N LYS A 224 -5.30 15.54 -6.05
CA LYS A 224 -3.84 15.60 -5.95
C LYS A 224 -3.26 14.45 -5.14
N TYR A 225 -2.15 13.90 -5.61
CA TYR A 225 -1.36 12.91 -4.88
C TYR A 225 -0.34 13.62 -3.97
N GLU A 226 -0.23 13.16 -2.72
CA GLU A 226 0.82 13.60 -1.79
C GLU A 226 1.38 12.40 -1.01
N LEU A 227 2.68 12.45 -0.73
CA LEU A 227 3.28 11.66 0.35
C LEU A 227 3.24 12.48 1.64
N GLY A 228 3.01 11.81 2.77
CA GLY A 228 2.84 12.44 4.05
C GLY A 228 3.42 11.66 5.23
N ASP A 229 3.53 12.37 6.35
CA ASP A 229 3.95 11.88 7.65
C ASP A 229 5.41 11.40 7.72
N HIS A 230 5.76 10.79 8.84
CA HIS A 230 7.10 10.29 9.11
C HIS A 230 7.33 8.90 8.52
N SER A 231 8.53 8.70 8.01
CA SER A 231 9.11 7.40 7.73
C SER A 231 10.55 7.38 8.24
N PHE A 232 11.12 6.20 8.40
CA PHE A 232 12.50 6.07 8.86
C PHE A 232 13.28 5.00 8.12
N VAL A 233 14.59 5.21 8.10
CA VAL A 233 15.59 4.16 7.88
C VAL A 233 16.36 4.01 9.17
N ARG A 234 16.45 2.81 9.73
CA ARG A 234 17.10 2.55 11.02
C ARG A 234 18.08 1.40 10.90
N CYS A 235 19.30 1.57 11.42
CA CYS A 235 20.29 0.52 11.51
C CYS A 235 20.76 0.39 12.97
N PRO A 236 20.17 -0.54 13.75
CA PRO A 236 20.51 -0.70 15.16
C PRO A 236 21.99 -1.04 15.40
N GLU A 237 22.63 -1.79 14.49
CA GLU A 237 24.04 -2.19 14.63
C GLU A 237 25.01 -1.01 14.56
N LEU A 238 24.63 0.04 13.83
CA LEU A 238 25.40 1.28 13.66
C LEU A 238 24.96 2.38 14.63
N ASP A 239 23.91 2.16 15.42
CA ASP A 239 23.27 3.19 16.24
C ASP A 239 22.90 4.43 15.40
N LEU A 240 22.35 4.22 14.20
CA LEU A 240 21.99 5.28 13.26
C LEU A 240 20.52 5.19 12.85
N VAL A 241 19.85 6.35 12.81
CA VAL A 241 18.49 6.49 12.31
C VAL A 241 18.37 7.75 11.44
N ALA A 242 17.70 7.60 10.31
CA ALA A 242 17.19 8.71 9.49
C ALA A 242 15.70 8.84 9.77
N ASP A 243 15.30 9.94 10.39
CA ASP A 243 13.89 10.29 10.59
C ASP A 243 13.49 11.33 9.54
N ILE A 244 12.53 10.98 8.68
CA ILE A 244 12.19 11.71 7.47
C ILE A 244 10.70 12.04 7.47
N GLU A 245 10.39 13.33 7.55
CA GLU A 245 9.06 13.89 7.39
C GLU A 245 8.80 14.17 5.90
N PHE A 246 7.81 13.48 5.32
CA PHE A 246 7.22 13.84 4.05
C PHE A 246 6.14 14.89 4.33
N LYS A 247 6.43 16.13 3.93
CA LYS A 247 5.59 17.28 4.28
C LYS A 247 4.38 17.34 3.37
N THR A 248 3.21 17.23 3.97
CA THR A 248 1.94 17.53 3.29
C THR A 248 1.72 19.04 3.23
N LYS A 249 1.05 19.54 2.18
CA LYS A 249 0.80 20.96 2.08
C LYS A 249 -0.23 21.42 3.13
N GLY A 250 0.16 22.35 3.98
CA GLY A 250 -0.74 23.03 4.91
C GLY A 250 -1.75 23.96 4.22
N TRP A 251 -2.86 24.24 4.89
CA TRP A 251 -3.99 25.04 4.35
C TRP A 251 -3.61 26.49 3.98
N VAL A 252 -2.65 27.10 4.71
CA VAL A 252 -2.29 28.54 4.58
C VAL A 252 -1.04 28.74 3.71
N SER A 253 -0.05 27.86 3.85
CA SER A 253 1.24 27.94 3.15
C SER A 253 1.90 26.57 3.15
N GLY A 254 2.73 26.29 2.16
CA GLY A 254 3.48 25.04 2.09
C GLY A 254 3.90 24.71 0.67
N THR A 255 5.01 24.01 0.56
CA THR A 255 5.54 23.49 -0.70
C THR A 255 5.13 22.05 -0.84
N TYR A 256 4.50 21.70 -1.98
CA TYR A 256 4.18 20.30 -2.28
C TYR A 256 5.47 19.48 -2.38
N ASN A 257 5.35 18.21 -2.02
CA ASN A 257 6.41 17.21 -2.18
C ASN A 257 7.70 17.48 -1.40
N ALA A 258 7.67 18.38 -0.42
CA ALA A 258 8.83 18.69 0.38
C ALA A 258 9.15 17.56 1.37
N ILE A 259 10.44 17.35 1.61
CA ILE A 259 10.93 16.52 2.72
C ILE A 259 11.70 17.37 3.72
N GLY A 260 11.68 16.96 4.97
CA GLY A 260 12.59 17.42 6.01
C GLY A 260 13.00 16.25 6.87
N GLY A 261 14.21 16.25 7.41
CA GLY A 261 14.63 15.14 8.25
C GLY A 261 16.07 15.22 8.66
N PHE A 262 16.48 14.23 9.44
CA PHE A 262 17.81 14.20 10.03
C PHE A 262 18.35 12.77 10.08
N ILE A 263 19.65 12.62 9.82
CA ILE A 263 20.41 11.42 10.19
C ILE A 263 21.07 11.70 11.53
N LYS A 264 20.83 10.84 12.51
CA LYS A 264 21.29 11.01 13.89
C LYS A 264 21.74 9.69 14.51
N HIS A 265 22.56 9.80 15.55
CA HIS A 265 22.75 8.70 16.48
C HIS A 265 21.45 8.45 17.25
N GLU A 266 20.98 7.21 17.27
CA GLU A 266 19.69 6.90 17.88
C GLU A 266 19.77 6.99 19.41
N SER A 267 20.84 6.46 20.00
CA SER A 267 21.04 6.43 21.45
C SER A 267 21.27 7.81 22.07
N THR A 268 21.98 8.70 21.38
CA THR A 268 22.37 10.03 21.91
C THR A 268 21.50 11.17 21.39
N GLY A 269 20.82 10.97 20.26
CA GLY A 269 20.11 12.03 19.54
C GLY A 269 21.03 13.01 18.81
N GLU A 270 22.35 12.77 18.77
CA GLU A 270 23.31 13.64 18.07
C GLU A 270 23.01 13.65 16.57
N VAL A 271 22.73 14.84 16.03
CA VAL A 271 22.39 15.03 14.62
C VAL A 271 23.66 15.19 13.78
N LEU A 272 23.79 14.36 12.75
CA LEU A 272 24.96 14.28 11.88
C LEU A 272 24.70 14.96 10.52
N TYR A 273 23.54 14.68 9.93
CA TYR A 273 23.12 15.27 8.64
C TYR A 273 21.69 15.80 8.69
N GLU A 274 21.46 16.86 7.92
CA GLU A 274 20.13 17.40 7.62
C GLU A 274 19.71 17.01 6.19
N LEU A 275 18.48 16.52 6.05
CA LEU A 275 17.83 16.15 4.79
C LEU A 275 16.80 17.20 4.41
N SER A 276 16.79 17.63 3.14
CA SER A 276 15.88 18.67 2.64
C SER A 276 15.60 18.51 1.14
N GLY A 277 14.65 19.28 0.63
CA GLY A 277 14.34 19.35 -0.81
C GLY A 277 12.99 18.76 -1.13
N LEU A 278 12.81 18.31 -2.38
CA LEU A 278 11.54 17.81 -2.91
C LEU A 278 11.72 16.36 -3.39
N TRP A 279 10.94 15.41 -2.87
CA TRP A 279 11.07 13.99 -3.23
C TRP A 279 10.77 13.73 -4.72
N SER A 280 9.99 14.60 -5.36
CA SER A 280 9.67 14.55 -6.79
C SER A 280 10.65 15.34 -7.66
N GLU A 281 11.61 16.05 -7.08
CA GLU A 281 12.58 16.88 -7.81
C GLU A 281 14.00 16.70 -7.28
N GLU A 282 14.56 17.70 -6.60
CA GLU A 282 15.91 17.72 -6.08
C GLU A 282 15.89 17.62 -4.56
N MET A 283 16.62 16.65 -4.04
CA MET A 283 16.86 16.46 -2.62
C MET A 283 18.32 16.76 -2.29
N TYR A 284 18.57 17.24 -1.08
CA TYR A 284 19.88 17.67 -0.62
C TYR A 284 20.18 17.09 0.76
N VAL A 285 21.45 16.80 0.98
CA VAL A 285 21.99 16.41 2.28
C VAL A 285 23.03 17.44 2.72
N LYS A 286 23.01 17.80 4.00
CA LYS A 286 23.95 18.74 4.59
C LYS A 286 24.65 18.09 5.76
N ASP A 287 25.97 18.01 5.68
CA ASP A 287 26.83 17.61 6.79
C ASP A 287 26.84 18.75 7.83
N LEU A 288 26.39 18.46 9.05
CA LEU A 288 26.31 19.49 10.09
C LEU A 288 27.65 19.79 10.76
N LYS A 289 28.62 18.88 10.65
CA LYS A 289 29.99 19.10 11.17
C LYS A 289 30.78 20.03 10.26
N THR A 290 30.65 19.86 8.94
CA THR A 290 31.40 20.67 7.96
C THR A 290 30.60 21.84 7.40
N GLY A 291 29.26 21.81 7.51
CA GLY A 291 28.35 22.76 6.89
C GLY A 291 28.16 22.55 5.38
N HIS A 292 28.83 21.56 4.78
CA HIS A 292 28.77 21.29 3.35
C HIS A 292 27.39 20.72 2.97
N LYS A 293 26.72 21.37 2.02
CA LYS A 293 25.44 20.94 1.45
C LYS A 293 25.65 20.49 0.01
N GLU A 294 25.19 19.30 -0.31
CA GLU A 294 25.30 18.74 -1.66
C GLU A 294 23.98 18.16 -2.17
N MET A 295 23.90 18.02 -3.49
CA MET A 295 22.79 17.35 -4.16
C MET A 295 22.79 15.87 -3.78
N PHE A 296 21.72 15.43 -3.12
CA PHE A 296 21.57 14.06 -2.70
C PHE A 296 20.99 13.18 -3.81
N PHE A 297 19.89 13.61 -4.42
CA PHE A 297 19.23 12.92 -5.54
C PHE A 297 18.47 13.91 -6.42
N ASN A 298 18.42 13.64 -7.73
CA ASN A 298 17.70 14.46 -8.70
C ASN A 298 16.75 13.59 -9.52
N ALA A 299 15.48 13.56 -9.11
CA ALA A 299 14.39 12.82 -9.74
C ALA A 299 14.09 13.27 -11.18
N LYS A 300 14.40 14.51 -11.54
CA LYS A 300 14.19 15.04 -12.90
C LYS A 300 15.23 14.56 -13.90
N ARG A 301 16.39 14.11 -13.42
CA ARG A 301 17.52 13.65 -14.24
C ARG A 301 17.81 12.15 -14.09
N SER A 302 17.19 11.50 -13.10
CA SER A 302 17.31 10.07 -12.90
C SER A 302 16.64 9.32 -14.06
N LYS A 303 17.18 8.13 -14.36
CA LYS A 303 16.57 7.19 -15.30
C LYS A 303 16.30 5.90 -14.54
N PRO A 304 15.04 5.57 -14.25
CA PRO A 304 14.72 4.33 -13.54
C PRO A 304 15.07 3.13 -14.40
N SER A 305 15.59 2.10 -13.75
CA SER A 305 15.76 0.76 -14.31
C SER A 305 14.45 0.00 -14.16
N ASN A 306 13.75 -0.20 -15.27
CA ASN A 306 12.50 -0.96 -15.27
C ASN A 306 12.79 -2.46 -15.11
N PRO A 307 11.99 -3.19 -14.31
CA PRO A 307 12.11 -4.63 -14.23
C PRO A 307 11.77 -5.29 -15.57
N LEU A 308 12.43 -6.42 -15.82
CA LEU A 308 12.12 -7.36 -16.89
C LEU A 308 11.24 -8.48 -16.33
N VAL A 309 10.27 -8.89 -17.14
CA VAL A 309 9.27 -9.90 -16.79
C VAL A 309 9.21 -10.96 -17.88
N ARG A 310 8.81 -12.18 -17.51
CA ARG A 310 8.62 -13.26 -18.48
C ARG A 310 7.45 -12.95 -19.43
N PRO A 311 7.48 -13.46 -20.67
CA PRO A 311 6.35 -13.35 -21.59
C PRO A 311 5.03 -13.83 -20.96
N ILE A 312 3.92 -13.20 -21.31
CA ILE A 312 2.59 -13.52 -20.76
C ILE A 312 2.21 -14.99 -20.99
N GLU A 313 2.67 -15.57 -22.09
CA GLU A 313 2.43 -16.96 -22.47
C GLU A 313 3.11 -17.95 -21.52
N GLU A 314 4.20 -17.54 -20.86
CA GLU A 314 4.98 -18.33 -19.90
C GLU A 314 4.55 -18.12 -18.44
N GLN A 315 3.64 -17.18 -18.19
CA GLN A 315 3.12 -16.88 -16.86
C GLN A 315 1.95 -17.82 -16.49
N ASP A 316 1.83 -18.17 -15.21
CA ASP A 316 0.70 -18.93 -14.66
C ASP A 316 -0.54 -18.05 -14.46
N GLU A 317 -1.72 -18.66 -14.29
CA GLU A 317 -3.01 -17.94 -14.20
C GLU A 317 -3.13 -16.94 -13.05
N ARG A 318 -2.34 -17.13 -11.97
CA ARG A 318 -2.29 -16.24 -10.79
C ARG A 318 -1.12 -15.27 -10.82
N GLU A 319 -0.32 -15.25 -11.88
CA GLU A 319 0.71 -14.22 -12.04
C GLU A 319 0.09 -12.89 -12.45
N SER A 320 0.49 -11.83 -11.77
CA SER A 320 -0.20 -10.54 -11.76
C SER A 320 -0.51 -10.00 -13.15
N GLN A 321 0.44 -10.05 -14.09
CA GLN A 321 0.23 -9.49 -15.43
C GLN A 321 -0.71 -10.32 -16.28
N LYS A 322 -0.66 -11.66 -16.19
CA LYS A 322 -1.58 -12.55 -16.88
C LYS A 322 -2.98 -12.51 -16.27
N LEU A 323 -3.07 -12.58 -14.94
CA LEU A 323 -4.30 -12.51 -14.16
C LEU A 323 -5.11 -11.25 -14.50
N TRP A 324 -4.44 -10.10 -14.53
CA TRP A 324 -5.08 -8.80 -14.74
C TRP A 324 -5.01 -8.30 -16.19
N LEU A 325 -4.54 -9.11 -17.14
CA LEU A 325 -4.23 -8.68 -18.51
C LEU A 325 -5.40 -7.94 -19.18
N ALA A 326 -6.59 -8.54 -19.17
CA ALA A 326 -7.78 -7.99 -19.81
C ALA A 326 -8.23 -6.68 -19.14
N THR A 327 -8.20 -6.63 -17.81
CA THR A 327 -8.51 -5.41 -17.03
C THR A 327 -7.50 -4.30 -17.36
N ALA A 328 -6.20 -4.63 -17.35
CA ALA A 328 -5.11 -3.69 -17.61
C ALA A 328 -5.18 -3.13 -19.04
N GLN A 329 -5.51 -3.94 -20.04
CA GLN A 329 -5.73 -3.49 -21.42
C GLN A 329 -6.92 -2.53 -21.52
N ALA A 330 -8.07 -2.89 -20.95
CA ALA A 330 -9.26 -2.04 -20.94
C ALA A 330 -9.02 -0.69 -20.23
N VAL A 331 -8.27 -0.68 -19.13
CA VAL A 331 -7.86 0.56 -18.43
C VAL A 331 -6.96 1.42 -19.33
N LYS A 332 -5.99 0.83 -20.03
CA LYS A 332 -5.10 1.56 -20.98
C LYS A 332 -5.87 2.15 -22.15
N GLU A 333 -6.86 1.43 -22.67
CA GLU A 333 -7.74 1.85 -23.76
C GLU A 333 -8.83 2.83 -23.31
N ARG A 334 -8.91 3.13 -22.00
CA ARG A 334 -9.97 3.94 -21.38
C ARG A 334 -11.38 3.39 -21.61
N ASN A 335 -11.50 2.08 -21.80
CA ASN A 335 -12.78 1.37 -21.85
C ASN A 335 -13.20 0.98 -20.43
N HIS A 336 -13.78 1.94 -19.71
CA HIS A 336 -14.10 1.78 -18.28
C HIS A 336 -15.20 0.76 -17.99
N GLU A 337 -16.12 0.54 -18.93
CA GLU A 337 -17.16 -0.49 -18.85
C GLU A 337 -16.50 -1.88 -18.88
N LEU A 338 -15.72 -2.17 -19.93
CA LEU A 338 -15.00 -3.43 -20.05
C LEU A 338 -14.02 -3.64 -18.88
N ALA A 339 -13.31 -2.60 -18.46
CA ALA A 339 -12.42 -2.68 -17.31
C ALA A 339 -13.16 -3.08 -16.03
N THR A 340 -14.39 -2.61 -15.85
CA THR A 340 -15.23 -2.95 -14.69
C THR A 340 -15.69 -4.39 -14.77
N ASP A 341 -16.13 -4.84 -15.95
CA ASP A 341 -16.59 -6.21 -16.18
C ASP A 341 -15.45 -7.22 -15.95
N GLU A 342 -14.28 -7.01 -16.57
CA GLU A 342 -13.13 -7.91 -16.42
C GLU A 342 -12.58 -7.93 -15.00
N LYS A 343 -12.54 -6.76 -14.33
CA LYS A 343 -12.15 -6.69 -12.92
C LYS A 343 -13.12 -7.46 -12.02
N THR A 344 -14.41 -7.32 -12.27
CA THR A 344 -15.46 -7.99 -11.50
C THR A 344 -15.36 -9.51 -11.62
N LYS A 345 -15.07 -10.05 -12.81
CA LYS A 345 -14.86 -11.50 -12.99
C LYS A 345 -13.75 -12.06 -12.09
N VAL A 346 -12.63 -11.35 -11.99
CA VAL A 346 -11.51 -11.77 -11.12
C VAL A 346 -11.90 -11.70 -9.64
N GLU A 347 -12.58 -10.64 -9.23
CA GLU A 347 -13.03 -10.44 -7.85
C GLU A 347 -14.13 -11.43 -7.43
N ASP A 348 -15.06 -11.78 -8.33
CA ASP A 348 -16.12 -12.77 -8.10
C ASP A 348 -15.55 -14.16 -7.90
N ARG A 349 -14.63 -14.59 -8.78
CA ARG A 349 -13.92 -15.86 -8.60
C ARG A 349 -13.21 -15.93 -7.24
N GLN A 350 -12.56 -14.85 -6.83
CA GLN A 350 -11.90 -14.76 -5.52
C GLN A 350 -12.90 -14.82 -4.34
N ARG A 351 -14.11 -14.30 -4.50
CA ARG A 351 -15.19 -14.41 -3.50
C ARG A 351 -15.69 -15.84 -3.37
N GLU A 352 -15.96 -16.50 -4.50
CA GLU A 352 -16.37 -17.91 -4.55
C GLU A 352 -15.34 -18.83 -3.90
N GLU A 353 -14.06 -18.67 -4.25
CA GLU A 353 -12.96 -19.45 -3.65
C GLU A 353 -12.85 -19.27 -2.13
N ARG A 354 -13.16 -18.07 -1.62
CA ARG A 354 -13.18 -17.79 -0.18
C ARG A 354 -14.33 -18.51 0.49
N GLU A 355 -15.51 -18.50 -0.11
CA GLU A 355 -16.69 -19.20 0.42
C GLU A 355 -16.45 -20.70 0.46
N ILE A 356 -15.83 -21.27 -0.58
CA ILE A 356 -15.43 -22.68 -0.63
C ILE A 356 -14.47 -22.99 0.53
N ARG A 357 -13.38 -22.22 0.68
CA ARG A 357 -12.41 -22.40 1.77
C ARG A 357 -13.05 -22.31 3.16
N ALA A 358 -13.92 -21.32 3.37
CA ALA A 358 -14.61 -21.14 4.64
C ALA A 358 -15.56 -22.31 4.96
N ARG A 359 -16.32 -22.78 3.97
CA ARG A 359 -17.22 -23.93 4.09
C ARG A 359 -16.47 -25.23 4.40
N GLU A 360 -15.28 -25.39 3.84
CA GLU A 360 -14.44 -26.58 4.01
C GLU A 360 -13.50 -26.49 5.22
N GLY A 361 -13.47 -25.35 5.93
CA GLY A 361 -12.57 -25.12 7.06
C GLY A 361 -11.08 -25.10 6.65
N ILE A 362 -10.79 -24.72 5.41
CA ILE A 362 -9.42 -24.66 4.86
C ILE A 362 -8.83 -23.30 5.18
N GLU A 363 -7.77 -23.29 6.01
CA GLU A 363 -6.96 -22.11 6.25
C GLU A 363 -6.04 -21.84 5.05
N TRP A 364 -5.92 -20.57 4.66
CA TRP A 364 -4.99 -20.17 3.60
C TRP A 364 -3.56 -20.14 4.12
N GLN A 365 -2.63 -20.74 3.39
CA GLN A 365 -1.19 -20.61 3.62
C GLN A 365 -0.53 -20.06 2.36
N PRO A 366 0.30 -19.01 2.46
CA PRO A 366 1.09 -18.53 1.32
C PRO A 366 1.95 -19.64 0.71
N ARG A 367 2.10 -19.61 -0.61
CA ARG A 367 2.82 -20.62 -1.38
C ARG A 367 4.33 -20.42 -1.32
N LEU A 368 4.79 -19.17 -1.42
CA LEU A 368 6.19 -18.82 -1.59
C LEU A 368 6.83 -18.30 -0.29
N PHE A 369 6.02 -17.93 0.68
CA PHE A 369 6.47 -17.37 1.96
C PHE A 369 6.06 -18.25 3.14
N ARG A 370 6.90 -18.29 4.18
CA ARG A 370 6.63 -18.95 5.45
C ARG A 370 6.58 -17.94 6.58
N SER A 371 5.93 -18.29 7.68
CA SER A 371 5.91 -17.43 8.85
C SER A 371 7.33 -17.19 9.37
N VAL A 372 7.58 -15.96 9.80
CA VAL A 372 8.84 -15.56 10.44
C VAL A 372 9.03 -16.35 11.74
N GLN A 373 10.25 -16.83 11.95
CA GLN A 373 10.68 -17.59 13.13
C GLN A 373 11.52 -16.68 14.04
N ALA A 374 10.87 -15.67 14.61
CA ALA A 374 11.51 -14.62 15.42
C ALA A 374 11.76 -15.01 16.90
N GLY A 375 12.10 -16.27 17.16
CA GLY A 375 12.46 -16.70 18.53
C GLY A 375 13.76 -16.05 19.01
N PRO A 376 13.99 -15.95 20.34
CA PRO A 376 15.29 -15.57 20.89
C PRO A 376 16.42 -16.43 20.29
N ASP A 377 17.52 -15.81 19.88
CA ASP A 377 18.64 -16.43 19.16
C ASP A 377 18.29 -17.00 17.77
N GLY A 378 17.07 -16.76 17.26
CA GLY A 378 16.65 -17.12 15.92
C GLY A 378 17.33 -16.27 14.84
N TYR A 379 17.46 -16.84 13.64
CA TYR A 379 18.05 -16.13 12.49
C TYR A 379 17.26 -14.86 12.12
N GLU A 380 15.97 -14.83 12.46
CA GLU A 380 15.00 -13.78 12.10
C GLU A 380 14.54 -12.95 13.32
N GLU A 381 15.24 -13.06 14.45
CA GLU A 381 14.99 -12.19 15.60
C GLU A 381 15.15 -10.70 15.20
N GLY A 382 14.15 -9.88 15.53
CA GLY A 382 14.02 -8.48 15.12
C GLY A 382 13.33 -8.28 13.76
N GLU A 383 12.76 -9.32 13.15
CA GLU A 383 12.02 -9.26 11.88
C GLU A 383 10.55 -9.67 12.04
N GLU A 384 10.03 -9.65 13.28
CA GLU A 384 8.66 -10.03 13.64
C GLU A 384 7.61 -9.28 12.79
N GLU A 385 7.89 -8.00 12.51
CA GLU A 385 7.00 -7.13 11.75
C GLU A 385 6.79 -7.59 10.31
N LEU A 386 7.69 -8.40 9.74
CA LEU A 386 7.52 -8.93 8.38
C LEU A 386 6.37 -9.94 8.30
N GLU A 387 6.05 -10.65 9.38
CA GLU A 387 5.09 -11.78 9.48
C GLU A 387 5.44 -13.00 8.61
N TRP A 388 5.82 -12.76 7.35
CA TRP A 388 6.15 -13.75 6.35
C TRP A 388 7.50 -13.41 5.70
N ILE A 389 8.34 -14.43 5.51
CA ILE A 389 9.64 -14.34 4.84
C ILE A 389 9.73 -15.41 3.77
N ILE A 390 10.59 -15.24 2.76
CA ILE A 390 10.70 -16.20 1.68
C ILE A 390 10.94 -17.63 2.23
N ASN A 391 10.17 -18.60 1.73
CA ASN A 391 10.21 -19.96 2.27
C ASN A 391 11.51 -20.69 1.90
N ALA A 392 12.06 -20.39 0.72
CA ALA A 392 13.29 -21.00 0.26
C ALA A 392 14.48 -20.64 1.15
N LYS A 393 15.33 -21.64 1.39
CA LYS A 393 16.62 -21.44 2.06
C LYS A 393 17.64 -21.02 1.01
N ILE A 394 18.17 -19.81 1.17
CA ILE A 394 19.22 -19.23 0.33
C ILE A 394 20.50 -19.18 1.17
N ASP A 395 21.15 -20.32 1.30
CA ASP A 395 22.28 -20.56 2.22
C ASP A 395 23.59 -20.90 1.50
N SER A 396 23.58 -20.90 0.16
CA SER A 396 24.82 -21.01 -0.62
C SER A 396 25.80 -19.89 -0.25
N THR A 397 27.08 -20.25 -0.16
CA THR A 397 28.18 -19.30 0.09
C THR A 397 28.68 -18.63 -1.19
N THR A 398 28.24 -19.08 -2.37
CA THR A 398 28.61 -18.48 -3.67
C THR A 398 27.39 -17.80 -4.32
N PRO A 399 27.58 -16.67 -5.01
CA PRO A 399 26.51 -16.00 -5.76
C PRO A 399 25.80 -16.91 -6.77
N GLU A 400 26.52 -17.82 -7.42
CA GLU A 400 25.95 -18.75 -8.41
C GLU A 400 25.00 -19.74 -7.74
N GLY A 401 25.38 -20.31 -6.60
CA GLY A 401 24.52 -21.23 -5.86
C GLY A 401 23.31 -20.52 -5.24
N GLN A 402 23.49 -19.25 -4.80
CA GLN A 402 22.37 -18.43 -4.34
C GLN A 402 21.39 -18.16 -5.48
N THR A 403 21.91 -17.86 -6.68
CA THR A 403 21.11 -17.69 -7.90
C THR A 403 20.33 -18.96 -8.24
N GLU A 404 20.96 -20.13 -8.19
CA GLU A 404 20.27 -21.41 -8.41
C GLU A 404 19.13 -21.62 -7.41
N GLN A 405 19.37 -21.33 -6.12
CA GLN A 405 18.35 -21.42 -5.06
C GLN A 405 17.19 -20.44 -5.29
N ILE A 406 17.47 -19.20 -5.72
CA ILE A 406 16.45 -18.20 -6.03
C ILE A 406 15.61 -18.65 -7.23
N LEU A 407 16.26 -19.09 -8.31
CA LEU A 407 15.59 -19.54 -9.53
C LEU A 407 14.78 -20.83 -9.34
N ALA A 408 14.98 -21.55 -8.23
CA ALA A 408 14.18 -22.70 -7.82
C ALA A 408 12.91 -22.32 -7.01
N ILE A 409 12.78 -21.07 -6.55
CA ILE A 409 11.60 -20.59 -5.80
C ILE A 409 10.36 -20.59 -6.67
N TYR A 410 10.47 -19.96 -7.82
CA TYR A 410 9.41 -19.76 -8.79
C TYR A 410 10.06 -19.31 -10.11
N PRO A 411 9.43 -19.51 -11.28
CA PRO A 411 9.99 -19.01 -12.53
C PRO A 411 10.09 -17.47 -12.57
N ILE A 412 11.29 -16.95 -12.84
CA ILE A 412 11.63 -15.51 -12.86
C ILE A 412 12.16 -15.09 -14.24
N LEU A 413 12.98 -15.92 -14.88
CA LEU A 413 13.64 -15.69 -16.17
C LEU A 413 12.89 -16.35 -17.33
N PRO A 414 12.93 -15.77 -18.55
CA PRO A 414 12.31 -16.38 -19.74
C PRO A 414 12.78 -17.82 -19.98
N GLY A 415 11.84 -18.69 -20.34
CA GLY A 415 12.09 -20.12 -20.60
C GLY A 415 12.23 -21.00 -19.34
N GLN A 416 12.14 -20.45 -18.13
CA GLN A 416 12.06 -21.27 -16.91
C GLN A 416 10.73 -22.03 -16.86
N LYS A 417 10.79 -23.28 -16.42
CA LYS A 417 9.61 -24.11 -16.14
C LYS A 417 9.25 -24.04 -14.66
N VAL A 418 7.97 -24.12 -14.36
CA VAL A 418 7.47 -24.20 -12.98
C VAL A 418 8.09 -25.40 -12.27
N PRO A 419 8.81 -25.20 -11.15
CA PRO A 419 9.31 -26.30 -10.34
C PRO A 419 8.17 -27.20 -9.86
N ALA A 420 8.35 -28.53 -9.91
CA ALA A 420 7.31 -29.48 -9.47
C ALA A 420 6.92 -29.32 -7.99
N THR A 421 7.80 -28.74 -7.17
CA THR A 421 7.62 -28.47 -5.75
C THR A 421 6.80 -27.21 -5.43
N THR A 422 6.56 -26.35 -6.42
CA THR A 422 5.80 -25.09 -6.28
C THR A 422 4.44 -25.14 -6.97
N ALA A 423 4.09 -26.31 -7.54
CA ALA A 423 2.73 -26.60 -7.97
C ALA A 423 1.79 -26.52 -6.76
N ASP A 424 0.54 -26.07 -6.96
CA ASP A 424 -0.40 -25.73 -5.90
C ASP A 424 -0.36 -26.77 -4.77
N PRO A 425 -0.20 -26.34 -3.50
CA PRO A 425 -0.31 -27.26 -2.39
C PRO A 425 -1.70 -27.88 -2.46
N ALA A 426 -1.76 -29.19 -2.72
CA ALA A 426 -2.99 -29.95 -2.58
C ALA A 426 -3.61 -29.58 -1.22
N PRO A 427 -4.94 -29.32 -1.14
CA PRO A 427 -5.57 -28.87 0.09
C PRO A 427 -5.19 -29.85 1.21
N ARG A 428 -4.36 -29.39 2.15
CA ARG A 428 -4.03 -30.19 3.32
C ARG A 428 -5.32 -30.28 4.12
N GLY A 429 -5.91 -31.47 4.16
CA GLY A 429 -7.03 -31.78 5.04
C GLY A 429 -6.69 -31.42 6.50
N PRO A 430 -7.70 -31.31 7.37
CA PRO A 430 -7.52 -30.83 8.73
C PRO A 430 -6.39 -31.57 9.43
N LEU A 431 -5.38 -30.82 9.89
CA LEU A 431 -4.27 -31.33 10.68
C LEU A 431 -4.85 -32.07 11.89
N ALA A 432 -4.75 -33.39 11.89
CA ALA A 432 -4.97 -34.18 13.10
C ALA A 432 -3.91 -33.76 14.12
N ALA A 433 -4.34 -33.09 15.18
CA ALA A 433 -3.51 -32.70 16.30
C ALA A 433 -2.96 -33.95 17.01
N ASN A 434 -1.80 -34.44 16.57
CA ASN A 434 -0.99 -35.36 17.36
C ASN A 434 0.18 -34.57 17.95
N VAL A 435 -0.08 -33.92 19.08
CA VAL A 435 0.96 -33.52 20.03
C VAL A 435 0.61 -34.14 21.36
N SER A 436 1.26 -35.26 21.65
CA SER A 436 1.33 -35.84 23.00
C SER A 436 2.15 -34.91 23.89
N ALA A 437 1.48 -34.09 24.70
CA ALA A 437 2.08 -33.37 25.81
C ALA A 437 1.99 -34.20 27.11
N PRO A 438 3.03 -34.24 27.97
CA PRO A 438 2.95 -34.88 29.26
C PRO A 438 2.19 -34.00 30.27
N ALA A 439 1.44 -34.67 31.15
CA ALA A 439 0.56 -34.07 32.14
C ALA A 439 1.32 -33.15 33.13
N ALA A 440 0.80 -31.93 33.28
CA ALA A 440 1.09 -31.06 34.42
C ALA A 440 -0.24 -30.49 34.94
N GLU A 441 -0.36 -30.47 36.27
CA GLU A 441 -1.57 -30.34 37.06
C GLU A 441 -2.30 -29.00 36.87
N ALA A 442 -3.62 -29.08 36.66
CA ALA A 442 -4.49 -27.92 36.54
C ALA A 442 -4.85 -27.36 37.93
N SER A 443 -4.49 -26.09 38.16
CA SER A 443 -5.06 -25.27 39.22
C SER A 443 -6.11 -24.34 38.61
N VAL A 444 -7.35 -24.47 39.09
CA VAL A 444 -8.54 -23.76 38.63
C VAL A 444 -8.51 -22.30 39.06
N ILE A 445 -8.56 -21.37 38.10
CA ILE A 445 -9.02 -19.99 38.34
C ILE A 445 -10.07 -19.65 37.28
N GLN A 446 -11.30 -19.42 37.74
CA GLN A 446 -12.41 -18.88 36.97
C GLN A 446 -12.15 -17.40 36.65
N GLN A 447 -12.23 -17.03 35.38
CA GLN A 447 -12.58 -15.67 34.98
C GLN A 447 -13.62 -15.71 33.86
N GLN A 448 -14.71 -14.99 34.10
CA GLN A 448 -15.90 -14.85 33.28
C GLN A 448 -15.56 -14.12 31.99
N ASP A 449 -15.94 -14.73 30.87
CA ASP A 449 -15.92 -14.10 29.55
C ASP A 449 -17.29 -13.45 29.31
N GLY A 450 -17.29 -12.12 29.21
CA GLY A 450 -18.46 -11.29 28.94
C GLY A 450 -18.41 -10.75 27.52
N GLY A 451 -18.71 -11.60 26.53
CA GLY A 451 -18.93 -11.19 25.15
C GLY A 451 -20.38 -10.77 24.94
N ASN A 452 -20.62 -9.47 24.74
CA ASN A 452 -21.94 -8.93 24.43
C ASN A 452 -21.80 -7.98 23.23
N ASP A 453 -21.97 -8.51 22.01
CA ASP A 453 -22.13 -7.73 20.77
C ASP A 453 -23.39 -8.21 20.04
N LEU A 454 -24.54 -7.67 20.45
CA LEU A 454 -25.76 -7.64 19.65
C LEU A 454 -26.41 -6.27 19.85
N ILE A 455 -26.31 -5.42 18.83
CA ILE A 455 -27.08 -4.17 18.75
C ILE A 455 -28.40 -4.49 18.04
N ASP A 456 -29.44 -4.58 18.86
CA ASP A 456 -30.86 -4.61 18.50
C ASP A 456 -31.35 -3.19 18.19
N PHE A 457 -32.09 -3.03 17.08
CA PHE A 457 -32.87 -1.83 16.79
C PHE A 457 -34.34 -2.22 16.81
N GLY A 458 -34.95 -2.09 18.00
CA GLY A 458 -36.39 -2.03 18.17
C GLY A 458 -36.78 -0.69 18.77
N ASP A 459 -37.66 0.04 18.10
CA ASP A 459 -38.46 1.08 18.74
C ASP A 459 -39.94 0.84 18.42
N ALA A 460 -40.77 1.03 19.45
CA ALA A 460 -42.04 0.38 19.65
C ALA A 460 -43.26 1.14 19.10
N SER A 461 -44.34 0.42 18.78
CA SER A 461 -45.70 0.83 19.19
C SER A 461 -46.69 -0.35 19.31
N SER A 462 -47.09 -0.57 20.57
CA SER A 462 -48.42 -0.92 21.10
C SER A 462 -49.33 -2.01 20.49
N THR A 463 -49.60 -3.00 21.37
CA THR A 463 -50.90 -3.64 21.69
C THR A 463 -51.62 -4.48 20.64
N THR A 464 -51.71 -5.81 20.84
CA THR A 464 -52.86 -6.48 21.51
C THR A 464 -52.66 -8.01 21.62
N THR A 465 -53.08 -8.53 22.76
CA THR A 465 -53.50 -9.90 23.13
C THR A 465 -53.68 -10.97 22.03
N ALA A 466 -53.10 -12.17 22.23
CA ALA A 466 -53.83 -13.41 22.54
C ALA A 466 -52.91 -14.65 22.47
N ALA A 467 -53.09 -15.55 23.43
CA ALA A 467 -52.43 -16.84 23.54
C ALA A 467 -53.02 -17.88 22.56
N ALA A 468 -52.19 -18.80 22.05
CA ALA A 468 -52.51 -20.23 22.01
C ALA A 468 -51.33 -21.07 21.48
N THR A 469 -51.07 -22.13 22.24
CA THR A 469 -50.31 -23.35 21.97
C THR A 469 -50.67 -24.06 20.67
N SER A 470 -49.67 -24.70 20.03
CA SER A 470 -49.59 -26.17 19.78
C SER A 470 -49.13 -26.59 18.38
N SER A 471 -48.05 -27.39 18.39
CA SER A 471 -47.82 -28.62 17.61
C SER A 471 -47.77 -28.60 16.06
N VAL A 472 -46.53 -28.86 15.60
CA VAL A 472 -46.06 -29.58 14.40
C VAL A 472 -46.85 -30.91 14.20
N PRO A 473 -47.10 -31.41 12.97
CA PRO A 473 -46.12 -32.29 12.31
C PRO A 473 -45.94 -32.12 10.79
N ALA A 474 -44.75 -32.55 10.36
CA ALA A 474 -44.23 -32.63 9.01
C ALA A 474 -44.89 -33.71 8.14
N VAL A 475 -44.86 -33.51 6.81
CA VAL A 475 -45.00 -34.55 5.78
C VAL A 475 -44.09 -34.17 4.59
N GLU A 476 -43.11 -35.04 4.27
CA GLU A 476 -42.33 -35.03 3.02
C GLU A 476 -43.04 -35.88 1.91
N PRO A 477 -42.41 -36.17 0.75
CA PRO A 477 -42.44 -35.37 -0.47
C PRO A 477 -43.18 -36.10 -1.61
N SER A 478 -43.59 -35.38 -2.67
CA SER A 478 -43.98 -36.05 -3.92
C SER A 478 -43.42 -35.36 -5.16
N ALA A 479 -42.66 -36.15 -5.92
CA ALA A 479 -42.12 -35.83 -7.24
C ALA A 479 -43.21 -35.62 -8.30
N GLY A 480 -42.91 -34.75 -9.27
CA GLY A 480 -43.69 -34.59 -10.49
C GLY A 480 -43.20 -33.43 -11.35
N ALA A 481 -42.19 -33.68 -12.20
CA ALA A 481 -41.93 -32.84 -13.39
C ALA A 481 -42.87 -33.30 -14.52
N PRO A 482 -43.39 -32.39 -15.38
CA PRO A 482 -42.72 -32.08 -16.66
C PRO A 482 -43.07 -30.65 -17.20
N PRO A 483 -42.82 -30.31 -18.48
CA PRO A 483 -41.55 -30.23 -19.22
C PRO A 483 -41.19 -28.77 -19.61
N VAL A 484 -40.05 -28.64 -20.29
CA VAL A 484 -39.38 -27.42 -20.77
C VAL A 484 -40.22 -26.61 -21.77
N ALA A 485 -40.28 -25.29 -21.58
CA ALA A 485 -40.59 -24.29 -22.60
C ALA A 485 -39.59 -23.12 -22.53
N GLN A 486 -38.98 -22.78 -23.67
CA GLN A 486 -38.13 -21.61 -23.86
C GLN A 486 -38.98 -20.34 -23.79
N GLU A 487 -38.60 -19.37 -22.95
CA GLU A 487 -39.15 -18.01 -23.03
C GLU A 487 -38.04 -16.95 -23.03
N GLN A 488 -38.11 -16.11 -24.07
CA GLN A 488 -37.28 -14.96 -24.32
C GLN A 488 -37.52 -13.87 -23.26
N ARG A 489 -36.45 -13.33 -22.68
CA ARG A 489 -36.52 -12.16 -21.80
C ARG A 489 -36.88 -10.91 -22.61
N SER A 490 -38.07 -10.36 -22.43
CA SER A 490 -38.42 -8.98 -22.83
C SER A 490 -38.65 -8.12 -21.59
N GLY A 491 -37.62 -7.43 -21.11
CA GLY A 491 -37.72 -6.40 -20.08
C GLY A 491 -37.99 -5.04 -20.71
N SER A 492 -39.07 -4.37 -20.28
CA SER A 492 -39.25 -2.90 -20.35
C SER A 492 -40.62 -2.47 -19.81
N LYS A 493 -41.67 -3.29 -19.90
CA LYS A 493 -43.04 -2.87 -19.54
C LYS A 493 -43.41 -3.00 -18.06
N ASP A 494 -42.72 -3.86 -17.31
CA ASP A 494 -43.07 -4.08 -15.89
C ASP A 494 -42.53 -3.00 -14.94
N ILE A 495 -41.53 -2.22 -15.37
CA ILE A 495 -40.94 -1.13 -14.58
C ILE A 495 -41.81 0.13 -14.65
N GLU A 496 -42.38 0.46 -15.82
CA GLU A 496 -43.31 1.59 -15.98
C GLU A 496 -44.61 1.40 -15.19
N SER A 497 -45.08 0.15 -15.06
CA SER A 497 -46.26 -0.21 -14.27
C SER A 497 -46.03 -0.04 -12.76
N MET A 498 -44.80 -0.29 -12.28
CA MET A 498 -44.43 -0.07 -10.87
C MET A 498 -44.24 1.42 -10.53
N LEU A 499 -43.61 2.20 -11.41
CA LEU A 499 -43.38 3.63 -11.19
C LEU A 499 -44.67 4.47 -11.14
N ASN A 500 -45.70 4.07 -11.89
CA ASN A 500 -46.99 4.75 -11.89
C ASN A 500 -47.86 4.44 -10.65
N LYS A 501 -47.52 3.42 -9.85
CA LYS A 501 -48.29 3.02 -8.66
C LYS A 501 -47.81 3.65 -7.35
N THR A 502 -46.64 4.30 -7.34
CA THR A 502 -46.04 4.88 -6.12
C THR A 502 -45.84 6.41 -6.17
N GLY A 503 -46.19 7.09 -7.26
CA GLY A 503 -46.02 8.53 -7.40
C GLY A 503 -47.26 9.34 -6.99
N SER A 504 -47.19 10.07 -5.87
CA SER A 504 -48.12 11.18 -5.61
C SER A 504 -47.77 12.39 -6.48
N LYS A 505 -48.79 13.03 -7.07
CA LYS A 505 -48.63 14.22 -7.94
C LYS A 505 -47.94 15.38 -7.20
N PRO A 506 -47.08 16.17 -7.88
CA PRO A 506 -46.46 17.34 -7.27
C PRO A 506 -47.51 18.43 -7.00
N ALA A 507 -47.38 19.12 -5.87
CA ALA A 507 -48.16 20.31 -5.58
C ALA A 507 -47.76 21.44 -6.55
N GLU A 508 -48.74 22.11 -7.15
CA GLU A 508 -48.51 23.25 -8.04
C GLU A 508 -47.89 24.43 -7.27
N GLY A 509 -46.62 24.71 -7.56
CA GLY A 509 -45.89 25.89 -7.13
C GLY A 509 -44.58 26.00 -7.93
N PRO A 510 -44.03 27.20 -8.18
CA PRO A 510 -42.82 27.33 -8.99
C PRO A 510 -41.63 26.67 -8.29
N LEU A 511 -40.82 25.94 -9.05
CA LEU A 511 -39.56 25.34 -8.60
C LEU A 511 -38.58 26.43 -8.15
N MET A 512 -38.00 26.28 -6.95
CA MET A 512 -36.99 27.21 -6.43
C MET A 512 -35.68 27.10 -7.24
N ASP A 513 -35.18 28.26 -7.69
CA ASP A 513 -33.85 28.43 -8.28
C ASP A 513 -32.84 28.75 -7.17
N PHE A 514 -32.12 27.72 -6.72
CA PHE A 514 -31.13 27.80 -5.64
C PHE A 514 -29.97 28.78 -5.91
N THR A 515 -29.74 29.16 -7.16
CA THR A 515 -28.66 30.11 -7.51
C THR A 515 -29.04 31.57 -7.26
N THR A 516 -30.32 31.90 -7.24
CA THR A 516 -30.80 33.29 -7.14
C THR A 516 -31.21 33.64 -5.70
N ASP A 517 -31.77 32.69 -4.95
CA ASP A 517 -32.30 32.95 -3.59
C ASP A 517 -31.25 33.06 -2.48
N MET A 518 -30.00 32.62 -2.72
CA MET A 518 -28.90 32.77 -1.75
C MET A 518 -28.28 34.17 -1.70
N LYS A 519 -28.66 35.08 -2.63
CA LYS A 519 -28.11 36.45 -2.66
C LYS A 519 -28.80 37.44 -1.72
N ASN A 520 -29.91 37.06 -1.11
CA ASN A 520 -30.70 37.93 -0.22
C ASN A 520 -30.62 37.54 1.26
N VAL A 521 -29.61 36.74 1.67
CA VAL A 521 -29.39 36.43 3.09
C VAL A 521 -28.67 37.62 3.75
N PRO A 522 -29.28 38.29 4.76
CA PRO A 522 -28.61 39.39 5.45
C PRO A 522 -27.40 38.88 6.25
N PRO A 523 -26.32 39.66 6.37
CA PRO A 523 -25.12 39.22 7.08
C PRO A 523 -25.41 39.04 8.57
N LEU A 524 -25.07 37.87 9.10
CA LEU A 524 -25.08 37.57 10.53
C LEU A 524 -24.13 38.52 11.26
N LYS A 525 -24.67 39.41 12.10
CA LYS A 525 -23.88 40.18 13.08
C LYS A 525 -23.33 39.22 14.13
N ARG A 526 -22.00 39.23 14.30
CA ARG A 526 -21.31 38.59 15.44
C ARG A 526 -21.84 39.17 16.75
N ALA A 527 -22.17 38.29 17.69
CA ALA A 527 -22.28 38.66 19.10
C ALA A 527 -20.87 38.75 19.67
N ASP A 528 -20.60 39.85 20.38
CA ASP A 528 -19.33 40.14 21.04
C ASP A 528 -18.95 39.05 22.06
N THR A 529 -17.75 38.51 21.93
CA THR A 529 -17.00 37.96 23.06
C THR A 529 -15.66 38.69 23.08
N SER A 530 -15.54 39.60 24.04
CA SER A 530 -14.41 40.47 24.31
C SER A 530 -13.10 39.70 24.53
N GLU A 531 -12.05 40.15 23.86
CA GLU A 531 -10.65 39.84 24.13
C GLU A 531 -10.24 40.35 25.52
N GLN A 532 -10.37 39.54 26.56
CA GLN A 532 -9.73 39.79 27.87
C GLN A 532 -9.78 38.58 28.80
N SER A 533 -9.16 37.47 28.40
CA SER A 533 -8.69 36.45 29.34
C SER A 533 -7.81 35.48 28.57
N PHE A 534 -6.49 35.67 28.59
CA PHE A 534 -5.46 34.63 28.49
C PHE A 534 -4.10 35.33 28.51
N HIS A 535 -3.88 36.09 29.58
CA HIS A 535 -2.53 36.31 30.11
C HIS A 535 -2.54 35.67 31.50
N ASP A 536 -1.42 35.03 31.84
CA ASP A 536 -1.07 34.37 33.11
C ASP A 536 -1.24 32.85 33.13
N ALA A 537 -0.20 32.16 32.64
CA ALA A 537 0.33 30.95 33.28
C ALA A 537 1.69 30.56 32.67
N LEU A 538 2.70 31.41 32.83
CA LEU A 538 4.10 31.00 32.76
C LEU A 538 4.87 31.81 33.82
N GLU A 539 5.25 31.13 34.91
CA GLU A 539 6.52 31.23 35.67
C GLU A 539 6.37 31.02 37.20
N PRO A 540 7.45 30.58 37.89
CA PRO A 540 7.39 29.55 38.94
C PRO A 540 7.70 30.05 40.38
N SER A 541 7.44 29.19 41.38
CA SER A 541 8.06 29.13 42.73
C SER A 541 7.33 28.01 43.51
N SER A 542 7.92 27.14 44.32
CA SER A 542 9.17 27.13 45.12
C SER A 542 9.55 25.68 45.40
#